data_AF-A0A1M5Q8F9-F1
#
_entry.id   AF-A0A1M5Q8F9-F1
#
_cell.length_a   1.000
_cell.length_b   1.000
_cell.length_c   1.000
_cell.angle_alpha   90.00
_cell.angle_beta   90.00
_cell.angle_gamma   90.00
#
_symmetry.space_group_name_H-M   'P 1'
#
loop_
_entity.id
_entity.type
_entity.pdbx_description
1 polymer ?
#
loop_
_entity_poly.entity_id
_entity_poly.type
_entity_poly.pdbx_seq_one_letter_code
_entity_poly.pdbx_strand_id
1 'polypeptide(L)'
;MDNENMNSSLNDAAVISAFKDKTKEMFHELGTMDPDTIESFVKNHVQELITEYSLDVTIEDVVVSGSRCRGMETEGSDLDVVLYFSGSEREDTLFNLLHEDGIVMGGVALDINPISQEQSGSLSEYLIGVEAYLAEKQVQMAVESEQSKVLDFPQKAETIVTYTVAECGEFHSMGKYHENIATIEEAKAIYDAISPDHMNMISAVGINVHTVGTGEMDDVQWDFLYGNRIDLNDLGYLPDISNNAEAVSKLTQLIEAFPDAEVVGNLPGHGEYGRQLSDQAVDLDAIKPVYVDEAAKLAAEIDRFSSDFDPYEYKDTVDNWEVQVQNIAADIRSGNSMDYKKYLGDVLSQSDNIENVRKAAELLIKLAEYKPLAKVEELEEENLNQIDNYLSNTVPKAEERKEIRNAELERIEEEERKRRYKGRPSLRARLAEKKAIVAERGTVPQPEKQRKVQREVLASQIEV
;
A
#
# COMPACT_ATOMS: atom_id res chain seq x y z
N MET A 1 -4.41 -67.42 -21.33
CA MET A 1 -4.59 -66.32 -20.36
C MET A 1 -3.41 -65.35 -20.39
N ASP A 2 -2.31 -65.62 -21.11
CA ASP A 2 -1.11 -64.77 -21.06
C ASP A 2 -1.06 -63.62 -22.09
N ASN A 3 -1.83 -63.69 -23.18
CA ASN A 3 -1.78 -62.65 -24.24
C ASN A 3 -2.61 -61.39 -23.92
N GLU A 4 -3.67 -61.46 -23.10
CA GLU A 4 -4.47 -60.28 -22.74
C GLU A 4 -3.76 -59.42 -21.67
N ASN A 5 -3.14 -60.05 -20.67
CA ASN A 5 -2.36 -59.33 -19.65
C ASN A 5 -1.07 -58.70 -20.22
N MET A 6 -0.38 -59.34 -21.18
CA MET A 6 0.77 -58.72 -21.84
C MET A 6 0.37 -57.51 -22.70
N ASN A 7 -0.78 -57.57 -23.38
CA ASN A 7 -1.24 -56.44 -24.19
C ASN A 7 -1.75 -55.26 -23.33
N SER A 8 -2.36 -55.52 -22.16
CA SER A 8 -2.72 -54.44 -21.25
C SER A 8 -1.48 -53.79 -20.63
N SER A 9 -0.50 -54.58 -20.17
CA SER A 9 0.72 -54.02 -19.56
C SER A 9 1.58 -53.24 -20.56
N LEU A 10 1.60 -53.64 -21.83
CA LEU A 10 2.26 -52.89 -22.91
C LEU A 10 1.56 -51.56 -23.18
N ASN A 11 0.24 -51.51 -23.03
CA ASN A 11 -0.53 -50.28 -23.15
C ASN A 11 -0.31 -49.35 -21.94
N ASP A 12 -0.22 -49.92 -20.74
CA ASP A 12 0.02 -49.16 -19.50
C ASP A 12 1.38 -48.44 -19.53
N ALA A 13 2.45 -49.15 -19.88
CA ALA A 13 3.78 -48.56 -19.99
C ALA A 13 3.85 -47.47 -21.08
N ALA A 14 3.11 -47.66 -22.19
CA ALA A 14 3.04 -46.67 -23.25
C ALA A 14 2.30 -45.39 -22.80
N VAL A 15 1.20 -45.52 -22.04
CA VAL A 15 0.46 -44.39 -21.46
C VAL A 15 1.35 -43.62 -20.49
N ILE A 16 2.04 -44.31 -19.58
CA ILE A 16 2.93 -43.67 -18.59
C ILE A 16 4.09 -42.96 -19.29
N SER A 17 4.74 -43.61 -20.26
CA SER A 17 5.83 -43.00 -21.04
C SER A 17 5.36 -41.75 -21.78
N ALA A 18 4.22 -41.84 -22.48
CA ALA A 18 3.68 -40.70 -23.22
C ALA A 18 3.31 -39.53 -22.28
N PHE A 19 2.79 -39.83 -21.08
CA PHE A 19 2.51 -38.83 -20.06
C PHE A 19 3.80 -38.13 -19.61
N LYS A 20 4.85 -38.87 -19.29
CA LYS A 20 6.15 -38.33 -18.86
C LYS A 20 6.85 -37.53 -19.96
N ASP A 21 6.82 -38.00 -21.20
CA ASP A 21 7.40 -37.30 -22.35
C ASP A 21 6.71 -35.93 -22.55
N LYS A 22 5.38 -35.92 -22.51
CA LYS A 22 4.59 -34.67 -22.56
C LYS A 22 4.88 -33.77 -21.36
N THR A 23 5.11 -34.34 -20.17
CA THR A 23 5.54 -33.56 -19.00
C THR A 23 6.87 -32.87 -19.26
N LYS A 24 7.88 -33.56 -19.81
CA LYS A 24 9.19 -32.96 -20.12
C LYS A 24 9.10 -31.82 -21.13
N GLU A 25 8.19 -31.91 -22.09
CA GLU A 25 7.99 -30.85 -23.09
C GLU A 25 7.34 -29.59 -22.51
N MET A 26 6.43 -29.75 -21.54
CA MET A 26 5.56 -28.67 -21.05
C MET A 26 5.98 -28.11 -19.69
N PHE A 27 6.84 -28.80 -18.95
CA PHE A 27 7.25 -28.42 -17.60
C PHE A 27 8.16 -27.18 -17.64
N HIS A 28 7.78 -26.13 -16.91
CA HIS A 28 8.67 -25.00 -16.67
C HIS A 28 9.66 -25.35 -15.55
N GLU A 29 10.96 -25.26 -15.84
CA GLU A 29 12.02 -25.66 -14.91
C GLU A 29 11.88 -24.97 -13.55
N LEU A 30 11.93 -25.77 -12.47
CA LEU A 30 11.87 -25.26 -11.11
C LEU A 30 13.31 -25.03 -10.60
N GLY A 31 13.83 -23.83 -10.88
CA GLY A 31 15.24 -23.52 -10.66
C GLY A 31 16.13 -24.21 -11.70
N THR A 32 16.82 -25.28 -11.31
CA THR A 32 17.64 -26.11 -12.21
C THR A 32 17.19 -27.58 -12.21
N MET A 33 15.94 -27.84 -11.81
CA MET A 33 15.39 -29.19 -11.67
C MET A 33 14.38 -29.47 -12.79
N ASP A 34 14.64 -30.52 -13.55
CA ASP A 34 13.71 -31.10 -14.52
C ASP A 34 12.84 -32.19 -13.86
N PRO A 35 11.78 -32.68 -14.53
CA PRO A 35 10.90 -33.71 -13.97
C PRO A 35 11.64 -34.98 -13.55
N ASP A 36 12.64 -35.44 -14.31
CA ASP A 36 13.42 -36.64 -13.99
C ASP A 36 14.20 -36.49 -12.66
N THR A 37 14.76 -35.29 -12.44
CA THR A 37 15.47 -34.96 -11.20
C THR A 37 14.52 -34.93 -10.01
N ILE A 38 13.32 -34.38 -10.19
CA ILE A 38 12.27 -34.33 -9.16
C ILE A 38 11.81 -35.75 -8.81
N GLU A 39 11.44 -36.56 -9.80
CA GLU A 39 11.00 -37.96 -9.61
C GLU A 39 12.09 -38.78 -8.90
N SER A 40 13.35 -38.59 -9.29
CA SER A 40 14.49 -39.27 -8.65
C SER A 40 14.69 -38.85 -7.20
N PHE A 41 14.55 -37.55 -6.89
CA PHE A 41 14.63 -37.06 -5.52
C PHE A 41 13.52 -37.65 -4.65
N VAL A 42 12.27 -37.58 -5.12
CA VAL A 42 11.11 -38.11 -4.38
C VAL A 42 11.28 -39.61 -4.14
N LYS A 43 11.68 -40.37 -5.16
CA LYS A 43 11.94 -41.79 -5.02
C LYS A 43 12.97 -42.10 -3.93
N ASN A 44 14.09 -41.37 -3.90
CA ASN A 44 15.14 -41.57 -2.90
C ASN A 44 14.66 -41.21 -1.50
N HIS A 45 13.98 -40.06 -1.36
CA HIS A 45 13.47 -39.60 -0.08
C HIS A 45 12.44 -40.56 0.52
N VAL A 46 11.48 -41.01 -0.29
CA VAL A 46 10.48 -42.00 0.14
C VAL A 46 11.15 -43.33 0.49
N GLN A 47 12.17 -43.76 -0.26
CA GLN A 47 12.89 -45.00 0.01
C GLN A 47 13.64 -44.96 1.37
N GLU A 48 14.14 -43.80 1.77
CA GLU A 48 14.74 -43.57 3.09
C GLU A 48 13.69 -43.74 4.20
N LEU A 49 12.52 -43.12 4.06
CA LEU A 49 11.41 -43.25 5.02
C LEU A 49 10.91 -44.70 5.13
N ILE A 50 10.75 -45.40 4.00
CA ILE A 50 10.38 -46.83 4.00
C ILE A 50 11.38 -47.65 4.83
N THR A 51 12.66 -47.36 4.69
CA THR A 51 13.73 -48.08 5.40
C THR A 51 13.74 -47.72 6.88
N GLU A 52 13.62 -46.44 7.22
CA GLU A 52 13.67 -45.93 8.59
C GLU A 52 12.48 -46.44 9.42
N TYR A 53 11.27 -46.36 8.87
CA TYR A 53 10.05 -46.78 9.55
C TYR A 53 9.71 -48.26 9.31
N SER A 54 10.53 -48.98 8.53
CA SER A 54 10.33 -50.39 8.17
C SER A 54 8.93 -50.66 7.58
N LEU A 55 8.51 -49.78 6.66
CA LEU A 55 7.20 -49.84 6.02
C LEU A 55 7.14 -50.99 5.00
N ASP A 56 6.00 -51.65 4.89
CA ASP A 56 5.75 -52.65 3.85
C ASP A 56 5.28 -51.96 2.56
N VAL A 57 6.21 -51.28 1.89
CA VAL A 57 6.00 -50.50 0.67
C VAL A 57 7.14 -50.75 -0.31
N THR A 58 6.78 -50.99 -1.57
CA THR A 58 7.68 -51.05 -2.73
C THR A 58 7.29 -49.97 -3.71
N ILE A 59 8.23 -49.08 -4.04
CA ILE A 59 8.01 -48.00 -5.00
C ILE A 59 8.04 -48.59 -6.42
N GLU A 60 6.90 -48.54 -7.12
CA GLU A 60 6.76 -49.04 -8.48
C GLU A 60 7.11 -47.94 -9.50
N ASP A 61 6.59 -46.73 -9.31
CA ASP A 61 6.93 -45.56 -10.14
C ASP A 61 6.70 -44.25 -9.38
N VAL A 62 7.30 -43.17 -9.86
CA VAL A 62 7.11 -41.80 -9.39
C VAL A 62 6.89 -40.91 -10.59
N VAL A 63 5.87 -40.05 -10.56
CA VAL A 63 5.49 -39.23 -11.72
C VAL A 63 5.17 -37.80 -11.28
N VAL A 64 5.82 -36.80 -11.88
CA VAL A 64 5.42 -35.39 -11.69
C VAL A 64 4.03 -35.17 -12.27
N SER A 65 3.11 -34.63 -11.47
CA SER A 65 1.70 -34.47 -11.79
C SER A 65 1.26 -33.01 -11.59
N GLY A 66 -0.06 -32.79 -11.49
CA GLY A 66 -0.65 -31.51 -11.14
C GLY A 66 -0.52 -30.45 -12.22
N SER A 67 -0.58 -29.18 -11.80
CA SER A 67 -0.57 -28.04 -12.74
C SER A 67 0.74 -27.93 -13.53
N ARG A 68 1.87 -28.17 -12.85
CA ARG A 68 3.22 -28.01 -13.43
C ARG A 68 3.54 -29.02 -14.51
N CYS A 69 2.98 -30.23 -14.46
CA CYS A 69 3.26 -31.22 -15.48
C CYS A 69 2.76 -30.78 -16.89
N ARG A 70 1.89 -29.77 -16.98
CA ARG A 70 1.39 -29.22 -18.24
C ARG A 70 1.63 -27.72 -18.40
N GLY A 71 2.51 -27.12 -17.58
CA GLY A 71 2.81 -25.68 -17.65
C GLY A 71 1.62 -24.79 -17.30
N MET A 72 0.73 -25.26 -16.42
CA MET A 72 -0.51 -24.57 -16.02
C MET A 72 -0.45 -24.00 -14.60
N GLU A 73 0.73 -23.94 -14.01
CA GLU A 73 0.93 -23.39 -12.68
C GLU A 73 0.75 -21.86 -12.65
N THR A 74 0.30 -21.36 -11.50
CA THR A 74 0.19 -19.94 -11.19
C THR A 74 1.13 -19.56 -10.05
N GLU A 75 1.23 -18.27 -9.74
CA GLU A 75 1.93 -17.81 -8.54
C GLU A 75 1.37 -18.54 -7.30
N GLY A 76 2.27 -19.13 -6.51
CA GLY A 76 1.91 -19.90 -5.32
C GLY A 76 1.45 -21.34 -5.55
N SER A 77 1.34 -21.83 -6.79
CA SER A 77 1.04 -23.24 -7.03
C SER A 77 2.15 -24.14 -6.45
N ASP A 78 1.76 -25.28 -5.89
CA ASP A 78 2.59 -26.36 -5.34
C ASP A 78 3.15 -27.30 -6.41
N LEU A 79 4.07 -28.19 -6.00
CA LEU A 79 4.65 -29.24 -6.83
C LEU A 79 4.00 -30.58 -6.47
N ASP A 80 3.08 -31.05 -7.31
CA ASP A 80 2.44 -32.35 -7.13
C ASP A 80 3.28 -33.49 -7.72
N VAL A 81 3.49 -34.55 -6.95
CA VAL A 81 4.13 -35.79 -7.40
C VAL A 81 3.29 -36.99 -7.00
N VAL A 82 3.03 -37.88 -7.95
CA VAL A 82 2.31 -39.13 -7.71
C VAL A 82 3.34 -40.23 -7.42
N LEU A 83 3.17 -40.92 -6.29
CA LEU A 83 3.97 -42.08 -5.89
C LEU A 83 3.12 -43.34 -6.09
N TYR A 84 3.41 -44.13 -7.12
CA TYR A 84 2.75 -45.43 -7.30
C TYR A 84 3.52 -46.52 -6.57
N PHE A 85 2.85 -47.23 -5.67
CA PHE A 85 3.47 -48.24 -4.82
C PHE A 85 2.65 -49.52 -4.71
N SER A 86 3.33 -50.61 -4.35
CA SER A 86 2.73 -51.86 -3.92
C SER A 86 3.14 -52.17 -2.47
N GLY A 87 2.29 -52.82 -1.69
CA GLY A 87 2.53 -53.03 -0.26
C GLY A 87 1.26 -53.18 0.55
N SER A 88 1.38 -53.26 1.88
CA SER A 88 0.23 -53.34 2.79
C SER A 88 -0.11 -52.03 3.49
N GLU A 89 0.72 -51.00 3.35
CA GLU A 89 0.42 -49.67 3.89
C GLU A 89 -0.77 -49.02 3.18
N ARG A 90 -1.59 -48.29 3.93
CA ARG A 90 -2.72 -47.55 3.37
C ARG A 90 -2.26 -46.21 2.80
N GLU A 91 -2.82 -45.81 1.65
CA GLU A 91 -2.54 -44.51 0.99
C GLU A 91 -2.64 -43.32 1.96
N ASP A 92 -3.71 -43.25 2.76
CA ASP A 92 -3.91 -42.16 3.74
C ASP A 92 -2.85 -42.14 4.85
N THR A 93 -2.37 -43.31 5.27
CA THR A 93 -1.32 -43.44 6.30
C THR A 93 0.03 -43.00 5.74
N LEU A 94 0.35 -43.45 4.53
CA LEU A 94 1.58 -43.05 3.84
C LEU A 94 1.56 -41.55 3.49
N PHE A 95 0.41 -41.01 3.06
CA PHE A 95 0.25 -39.58 2.76
C PHE A 95 0.54 -38.72 4.00
N ASN A 96 -0.04 -39.07 5.15
CA ASN A 96 0.20 -38.31 6.38
C ASN A 96 1.67 -38.35 6.81
N LEU A 97 2.33 -39.50 6.64
CA LEU A 97 3.76 -39.64 6.97
C LEU A 97 4.64 -38.78 6.06
N LEU A 98 4.36 -38.75 4.75
CA LEU A 98 5.13 -37.97 3.77
C LEU A 98 5.00 -36.45 3.97
N HIS A 99 3.96 -36.00 4.68
CA HIS A 99 3.66 -34.59 4.92
C HIS A 99 3.96 -34.12 6.35
N GLU A 100 4.56 -34.95 7.20
CA GLU A 100 4.79 -34.60 8.61
C GLU A 100 5.70 -33.36 8.76
N ASP A 101 6.79 -33.29 8.00
CA ASP A 101 7.78 -32.21 8.09
C ASP A 101 7.63 -31.12 7.02
N GLY A 102 6.80 -31.36 5.98
CA GLY A 102 6.62 -30.46 4.85
C GLY A 102 7.90 -30.29 4.00
N ILE A 103 7.89 -30.77 2.76
CA ILE A 103 9.08 -30.71 1.91
C ILE A 103 8.97 -29.50 0.99
N VAL A 104 10.06 -28.71 0.88
CA VAL A 104 10.16 -27.59 -0.05
C VAL A 104 11.24 -27.89 -1.08
N MET A 105 10.88 -27.82 -2.36
CA MET A 105 11.79 -28.02 -3.49
C MET A 105 11.73 -26.80 -4.41
N GLY A 106 12.88 -26.21 -4.73
CA GLY A 106 12.95 -25.04 -5.61
C GLY A 106 12.15 -23.82 -5.11
N GLY A 107 11.92 -23.71 -3.80
CA GLY A 107 11.11 -22.64 -3.20
C GLY A 107 9.60 -22.90 -3.21
N VAL A 108 9.16 -24.07 -3.66
CA VAL A 108 7.74 -24.47 -3.75
C VAL A 108 7.49 -25.67 -2.84
N ALA A 109 6.32 -25.73 -2.21
CA ALA A 109 5.90 -26.88 -1.40
C ALA A 109 5.70 -28.10 -2.30
N LEU A 110 6.23 -29.25 -1.89
CA LEU A 110 6.09 -30.53 -2.56
C LEU A 110 4.95 -31.33 -1.91
N ASP A 111 3.94 -31.67 -2.70
CA ASP A 111 2.84 -32.56 -2.31
C ASP A 111 3.06 -33.94 -2.97
N ILE A 112 3.22 -34.98 -2.14
CA ILE A 112 3.43 -36.35 -2.62
C ILE A 112 2.15 -37.14 -2.41
N ASN A 113 1.49 -37.52 -3.50
CA ASN A 113 0.24 -38.26 -3.51
C ASN A 113 0.51 -39.77 -3.72
N PRO A 114 0.51 -40.59 -2.65
CA PRO A 114 0.73 -42.02 -2.77
C PRO A 114 -0.54 -42.72 -3.27
N ILE A 115 -0.39 -43.56 -4.28
CA ILE A 115 -1.46 -44.36 -4.86
C ILE A 115 -1.04 -45.83 -5.03
N SER A 116 -2.02 -46.70 -4.96
CA SER A 116 -1.89 -48.15 -4.99
C SER A 116 -2.94 -48.76 -5.90
N GLN A 117 -2.64 -49.95 -6.43
CA GLN A 117 -3.57 -50.65 -7.32
C GLN A 117 -4.93 -50.94 -6.65
N GLU A 118 -4.93 -51.23 -5.34
CA GLU A 118 -6.13 -51.65 -4.62
C GLU A 118 -7.12 -50.50 -4.37
N GLN A 119 -6.63 -49.29 -4.11
CA GLN A 119 -7.48 -48.14 -3.75
C GLN A 119 -7.69 -47.19 -4.95
N SER A 120 -6.65 -46.94 -5.74
CA SER A 120 -6.65 -45.91 -6.79
C SER A 120 -6.59 -46.49 -8.22
N GLY A 121 -6.50 -47.81 -8.36
CA GLY A 121 -6.36 -48.47 -9.66
C GLY A 121 -4.93 -48.42 -10.20
N SER A 122 -4.75 -48.84 -11.46
CA SER A 122 -3.42 -48.80 -12.07
C SER A 122 -2.92 -47.36 -12.29
N LEU A 123 -1.61 -47.17 -12.31
CA LEU A 123 -1.04 -45.84 -12.58
C LEU A 123 -1.48 -45.28 -13.94
N SER A 124 -1.61 -46.11 -14.97
CA SER A 124 -2.09 -45.67 -16.29
C SER A 124 -3.53 -45.15 -16.23
N GLU A 125 -4.44 -45.87 -15.57
CA GLU A 125 -5.83 -45.42 -15.35
C GLU A 125 -5.89 -44.12 -14.56
N TYR A 126 -5.07 -44.00 -13.51
CA TYR A 126 -4.97 -42.78 -12.71
C TYR A 126 -4.50 -41.60 -13.55
N LEU A 127 -3.43 -41.75 -14.34
CA LEU A 127 -2.88 -40.70 -15.19
C LEU A 127 -3.84 -40.29 -16.33
N ILE A 128 -4.67 -41.21 -16.83
CA ILE A 128 -5.77 -40.87 -17.76
C ILE A 128 -6.77 -39.94 -17.06
N GLY A 129 -7.12 -40.23 -15.80
CA GLY A 129 -7.95 -39.36 -14.97
C GLY A 129 -7.32 -37.97 -14.76
N VAL A 130 -6.01 -37.94 -14.50
CA VAL A 130 -5.24 -36.68 -14.38
C VAL A 130 -5.29 -35.88 -15.68
N GLU A 131 -5.05 -36.50 -16.84
CA GLU A 131 -5.15 -35.81 -18.13
C GLU A 131 -6.56 -35.26 -18.40
N ALA A 132 -7.61 -36.02 -18.07
CA ALA A 132 -8.98 -35.55 -18.21
C ALA A 132 -9.24 -34.33 -17.31
N TYR A 133 -8.83 -34.40 -16.04
CA TYR A 133 -8.95 -33.28 -15.10
C TYR A 133 -8.16 -32.04 -15.57
N LEU A 134 -6.92 -32.21 -16.01
CA LEU A 134 -6.09 -31.12 -16.49
C LEU A 134 -6.64 -30.52 -17.80
N ALA A 135 -7.19 -31.32 -18.69
CA ALA A 135 -7.86 -30.84 -19.90
C ALA A 135 -9.13 -30.04 -19.57
N GLU A 136 -9.96 -30.52 -18.63
CA GLU A 136 -11.12 -29.78 -18.13
C GLU A 136 -10.71 -28.47 -17.48
N LYS A 137 -9.68 -28.49 -16.62
CA LYS A 137 -9.12 -27.29 -15.99
C LYS A 137 -8.56 -26.32 -17.02
N GLN A 138 -7.90 -26.81 -18.08
CA GLN A 138 -7.38 -25.97 -19.15
C GLN A 138 -8.51 -25.32 -19.96
N VAL A 139 -9.59 -26.05 -20.24
CA VAL A 139 -10.80 -25.49 -20.85
C VAL A 139 -11.45 -24.49 -19.91
N GLN A 140 -11.53 -24.77 -18.61
CA GLN A 140 -12.07 -23.84 -17.63
C GLN A 140 -11.21 -22.58 -17.54
N MET A 141 -9.88 -22.67 -17.48
CA MET A 141 -8.97 -21.51 -17.52
C MET A 141 -9.05 -20.78 -18.86
N ALA A 142 -9.26 -21.49 -19.98
CA ALA A 142 -9.50 -20.86 -21.28
C ALA A 142 -10.86 -20.14 -21.30
N VAL A 143 -11.91 -20.73 -20.73
CA VAL A 143 -13.25 -20.13 -20.60
C VAL A 143 -13.24 -19.01 -19.57
N GLU A 144 -12.48 -19.09 -18.50
CA GLU A 144 -12.33 -18.06 -17.48
C GLU A 144 -11.44 -16.94 -17.99
N SER A 145 -10.38 -17.23 -18.75
CA SER A 145 -9.62 -16.19 -19.46
C SER A 145 -10.42 -15.63 -20.62
N GLU A 146 -11.30 -16.40 -21.27
CA GLU A 146 -12.23 -15.90 -22.28
C GLU A 146 -13.43 -15.18 -21.67
N GLN A 147 -13.88 -15.54 -20.47
CA GLN A 147 -14.92 -14.86 -19.70
C GLN A 147 -14.36 -13.62 -19.03
N SER A 148 -13.10 -13.67 -18.58
CA SER A 148 -12.32 -12.50 -18.22
C SER A 148 -12.15 -11.65 -19.46
N LYS A 149 -11.87 -12.22 -20.64
CA LYS A 149 -11.95 -11.53 -21.95
C LYS A 149 -13.36 -11.25 -22.44
N VAL A 150 -14.45 -11.67 -21.81
CA VAL A 150 -15.85 -11.31 -22.17
C VAL A 150 -16.39 -10.29 -21.17
N LEU A 151 -15.79 -10.24 -19.97
CA LEU A 151 -15.75 -9.10 -19.06
C LEU A 151 -14.68 -8.06 -19.49
N ASP A 152 -13.79 -8.42 -20.42
CA ASP A 152 -12.72 -7.61 -21.03
C ASP A 152 -12.76 -7.71 -22.58
N PHE A 153 -13.92 -8.10 -23.12
CA PHE A 153 -14.39 -7.67 -24.42
C PHE A 153 -15.38 -6.63 -23.99
N PRO A 154 -15.06 -5.33 -24.05
CA PRO A 154 -16.16 -4.41 -24.13
C PRO A 154 -16.92 -4.89 -25.39
N GLN A 155 -18.23 -5.16 -25.26
CA GLN A 155 -19.10 -4.56 -26.28
C GLN A 155 -18.59 -3.13 -26.33
N LYS A 156 -17.74 -2.76 -27.31
CA LYS A 156 -16.92 -1.54 -27.27
C LYS A 156 -17.85 -0.44 -26.81
N ALA A 157 -17.81 -0.15 -25.51
CA ALA A 157 -18.76 0.76 -24.93
C ALA A 157 -18.30 2.04 -25.58
N GLU A 158 -19.17 2.59 -26.44
CA GLU A 158 -18.76 3.65 -27.33
C GLU A 158 -18.18 4.74 -26.43
N THR A 159 -16.88 4.98 -26.51
CA THR A 159 -16.23 5.95 -25.66
C THR A 159 -16.13 7.25 -26.41
N ILE A 160 -16.49 8.34 -25.74
CA ILE A 160 -16.33 9.69 -26.26
C ILE A 160 -15.11 10.26 -25.55
N VAL A 161 -14.07 10.56 -26.31
CA VAL A 161 -12.85 11.16 -25.76
C VAL A 161 -12.80 12.63 -26.09
N THR A 162 -12.67 13.48 -25.07
CA THR A 162 -12.63 14.94 -25.24
C THR A 162 -11.48 15.54 -24.46
N TYR A 163 -11.07 16.74 -24.84
CA TYR A 163 -10.19 17.57 -24.04
C TYR A 163 -10.96 18.29 -22.94
N THR A 164 -10.26 18.61 -21.86
CA THR A 164 -10.69 19.53 -20.81
C THR A 164 -9.68 20.66 -20.70
N VAL A 165 -10.12 21.87 -20.34
CA VAL A 165 -9.25 23.01 -20.07
C VAL A 165 -9.67 23.66 -18.77
N ALA A 166 -8.75 23.74 -17.82
CA ALA A 166 -8.98 24.34 -16.52
C ALA A 166 -8.13 25.61 -16.36
N GLU A 167 -8.72 26.68 -15.82
CA GLU A 167 -7.96 27.83 -15.35
C GLU A 167 -7.06 27.47 -14.15
N CYS A 168 -7.40 26.42 -13.39
CA CYS A 168 -6.61 25.88 -12.29
C CYS A 168 -6.61 24.34 -12.31
N GLY A 169 -5.50 23.70 -12.65
CA GLY A 169 -5.36 22.24 -12.72
C GLY A 169 -5.20 21.53 -11.37
N GLU A 170 -4.88 22.26 -10.30
CA GLU A 170 -4.82 21.69 -8.94
C GLU A 170 -6.23 21.55 -8.34
N PHE A 171 -7.09 22.54 -8.62
CA PHE A 171 -8.47 22.58 -8.17
C PHE A 171 -9.32 23.21 -9.28
N HIS A 172 -9.95 22.39 -10.13
CA HIS A 172 -10.75 22.88 -11.28
C HIS A 172 -11.85 23.86 -10.87
N SER A 173 -12.37 23.73 -9.65
CA SER A 173 -13.40 24.62 -9.08
C SER A 173 -12.90 26.03 -8.72
N MET A 174 -11.59 26.27 -8.69
CA MET A 174 -11.01 27.58 -8.39
C MET A 174 -10.94 28.51 -9.61
N GLY A 175 -11.34 28.05 -10.80
CA GLY A 175 -11.43 28.88 -12.00
C GLY A 175 -12.50 28.36 -12.97
N LYS A 176 -12.49 28.84 -14.21
CA LYS A 176 -13.34 28.24 -15.24
C LYS A 176 -12.81 26.87 -15.64
N TYR A 177 -13.74 25.93 -15.71
CA TYR A 177 -13.52 24.60 -16.22
C TYR A 177 -14.31 24.43 -17.52
N HIS A 178 -13.61 24.01 -18.56
CA HIS A 178 -14.17 23.78 -19.88
C HIS A 178 -14.03 22.29 -20.21
N GLU A 179 -15.15 21.66 -20.52
CA GLU A 179 -15.26 20.23 -20.77
C GLU A 179 -15.89 19.95 -22.14
N ASN A 180 -15.88 18.69 -22.55
CA ASN A 180 -16.46 18.23 -23.83
C ASN A 180 -15.85 18.88 -25.08
N ILE A 181 -14.56 19.24 -25.04
CA ILE A 181 -13.86 19.88 -26.16
C ILE A 181 -13.38 18.83 -27.16
N ALA A 182 -13.86 18.89 -28.40
CA ALA A 182 -13.59 17.84 -29.38
C ALA A 182 -12.18 17.91 -29.99
N THR A 183 -11.62 19.10 -30.17
CA THR A 183 -10.42 19.35 -31.00
C THR A 183 -9.30 20.01 -30.21
N ILE A 184 -8.04 19.74 -30.59
CA ILE A 184 -6.88 20.32 -29.93
C ILE A 184 -6.76 21.83 -30.20
N GLU A 185 -7.20 22.30 -31.38
CA GLU A 185 -7.19 23.71 -31.74
C GLU A 185 -8.12 24.53 -30.83
N GLU A 186 -9.29 24.00 -30.52
CA GLU A 186 -10.24 24.62 -29.59
C GLU A 186 -9.70 24.61 -28.16
N ALA A 187 -9.18 23.47 -27.69
CA ALA A 187 -8.57 23.37 -26.36
C ALA A 187 -7.41 24.36 -26.20
N LYS A 188 -6.53 24.44 -27.21
CA LYS A 188 -5.41 25.39 -27.23
C LYS A 188 -5.90 26.83 -27.24
N ALA A 189 -6.92 27.16 -28.02
CA ALA A 189 -7.46 28.52 -28.06
C ALA A 189 -8.05 28.96 -26.71
N ILE A 190 -8.73 28.05 -26.01
CA ILE A 190 -9.23 28.31 -24.65
C ILE A 190 -8.05 28.49 -23.69
N TYR A 191 -7.05 27.61 -23.76
CA TYR A 191 -5.86 27.65 -22.92
C TYR A 191 -5.06 28.95 -23.08
N ASP A 192 -4.78 29.35 -24.33
CA ASP A 192 -4.03 30.58 -24.65
C ASP A 192 -4.80 31.87 -24.24
N ALA A 193 -6.12 31.79 -24.11
CA ALA A 193 -6.97 32.90 -23.71
C ALA A 193 -7.02 33.11 -22.18
N ILE A 194 -6.49 32.17 -21.39
CA ILE A 194 -6.41 32.29 -19.93
C ILE A 194 -5.43 33.42 -19.59
N SER A 195 -5.91 34.42 -18.84
CA SER A 195 -5.09 35.59 -18.50
C SER A 195 -3.97 35.20 -17.52
N PRO A 196 -2.70 35.58 -17.78
CA PRO A 196 -1.61 35.40 -16.82
C PRO A 196 -1.79 36.16 -15.51
N ASP A 197 -2.72 37.12 -15.44
CA ASP A 197 -2.93 37.97 -14.26
C ASP A 197 -3.56 37.23 -13.06
N HIS A 198 -3.96 35.97 -13.23
CA HIS A 198 -4.39 35.08 -12.15
C HIS A 198 -3.15 34.50 -11.46
N MET A 199 -2.42 35.34 -10.72
CA MET A 199 -1.04 35.08 -10.22
C MET A 199 -0.82 33.79 -9.40
N ASN A 200 -1.86 33.02 -9.09
CA ASN A 200 -1.78 31.83 -8.24
C ASN A 200 -2.44 30.58 -8.85
N MET A 201 -2.82 30.58 -10.13
CA MET A 201 -3.48 29.42 -10.77
C MET A 201 -2.61 28.85 -11.90
N ILE A 202 -2.37 27.55 -11.86
CA ILE A 202 -1.69 26.83 -12.94
C ILE A 202 -2.77 26.32 -13.88
N SER A 203 -2.88 26.92 -15.07
CA SER A 203 -3.79 26.45 -16.10
C SER A 203 -3.43 25.03 -16.53
N ALA A 204 -4.43 24.23 -16.88
CA ALA A 204 -4.23 22.86 -17.31
C ALA A 204 -5.05 22.46 -18.54
N VAL A 205 -4.54 21.48 -19.28
CA VAL A 205 -5.27 20.77 -20.34
C VAL A 205 -5.24 19.29 -20.03
N GLY A 206 -6.42 18.67 -20.01
CA GLY A 206 -6.61 17.26 -19.72
C GLY A 206 -7.35 16.51 -20.80
N ILE A 207 -7.58 15.24 -20.51
CA ILE A 207 -8.38 14.32 -21.32
C ILE A 207 -9.48 13.76 -20.44
N ASN A 208 -10.69 13.73 -20.96
CA ASN A 208 -11.83 13.02 -20.41
C ASN A 208 -12.19 11.84 -21.31
N VAL A 209 -12.39 10.66 -20.72
CA VAL A 209 -12.90 9.46 -21.39
C VAL A 209 -14.26 9.13 -20.79
N HIS A 210 -15.32 9.40 -21.56
CA HIS A 210 -16.69 9.08 -21.20
C HIS A 210 -17.11 7.75 -21.83
N THR A 211 -17.81 6.91 -21.06
CA THR A 211 -18.41 5.67 -21.59
C THR A 211 -19.89 5.89 -21.90
N VAL A 212 -20.31 5.78 -23.16
CA VAL A 212 -21.71 6.03 -23.56
C VAL A 212 -22.66 5.12 -22.77
N GLY A 213 -23.57 5.75 -22.04
CA GLY A 213 -24.57 5.07 -21.21
C GLY A 213 -24.24 5.02 -19.72
N THR A 214 -23.07 5.51 -19.30
CA THR A 214 -22.71 5.71 -17.89
C THR A 214 -22.94 7.16 -17.46
N GLY A 215 -22.88 7.45 -16.16
CA GLY A 215 -22.96 8.82 -15.66
C GLY A 215 -21.62 9.54 -15.79
N GLU A 216 -21.61 10.87 -15.69
CA GLU A 216 -20.39 11.69 -15.69
C GLU A 216 -19.43 11.34 -14.54
N MET A 217 -19.95 10.76 -13.45
CA MET A 217 -19.14 10.30 -12.30
C MET A 217 -18.34 9.02 -12.61
N ASP A 218 -18.70 8.32 -13.68
CA ASP A 218 -18.00 7.12 -14.15
C ASP A 218 -16.91 7.47 -15.19
N ASP A 219 -16.77 8.74 -15.55
CA ASP A 219 -15.77 9.21 -16.51
C ASP A 219 -14.38 9.21 -15.89
N VAL A 220 -13.38 8.91 -16.72
CA VAL A 220 -11.98 9.05 -16.34
C VAL A 220 -11.43 10.34 -16.92
N GLN A 221 -11.22 11.31 -16.04
CA GLN A 221 -10.63 12.60 -16.38
C GLN A 221 -9.26 12.75 -15.74
N TRP A 222 -8.28 13.22 -16.51
CA TRP A 222 -6.96 13.56 -15.99
C TRP A 222 -6.32 14.71 -16.76
N ASP A 223 -5.64 15.59 -16.02
CA ASP A 223 -4.86 16.70 -16.57
C ASP A 223 -3.44 16.25 -16.90
N PHE A 224 -2.96 16.62 -18.09
CA PHE A 224 -1.62 16.21 -18.55
C PHE A 224 -0.70 17.40 -18.77
N LEU A 225 -1.23 18.52 -19.30
CA LEU A 225 -0.49 19.77 -19.40
C LEU A 225 -0.79 20.62 -18.18
N TYR A 226 0.24 21.04 -17.45
CA TYR A 226 0.19 22.02 -16.37
C TYR A 226 1.14 23.17 -16.69
N GLY A 227 0.61 24.36 -16.97
CA GLY A 227 1.42 25.52 -17.35
C GLY A 227 2.25 25.28 -18.61
N ASN A 228 3.53 24.95 -18.45
CA ASN A 228 4.44 24.63 -19.55
C ASN A 228 5.05 23.22 -19.43
N ARG A 229 4.41 22.30 -18.72
CA ARG A 229 4.89 20.93 -18.53
C ARG A 229 3.79 19.93 -18.85
N ILE A 230 4.10 18.96 -19.70
CA ILE A 230 3.28 17.79 -19.97
C ILE A 230 3.83 16.62 -19.14
N ASP A 231 3.08 16.16 -18.16
CA ASP A 231 3.47 15.03 -17.31
C ASP A 231 2.68 13.77 -17.69
N LEU A 232 3.39 12.73 -18.14
CA LEU A 232 2.85 11.45 -18.60
C LEU A 232 3.12 10.32 -17.60
N ASN A 233 3.77 10.59 -16.46
CA ASN A 233 4.15 9.52 -15.52
C ASN A 233 2.94 8.80 -14.93
N ASP A 234 1.83 9.51 -14.76
CA ASP A 234 0.61 8.97 -14.18
C ASP A 234 -0.18 8.07 -15.15
N LEU A 235 0.20 8.01 -16.44
CA LEU A 235 -0.45 7.13 -17.42
C LEU A 235 -0.44 5.66 -17.01
N GLY A 236 0.59 5.22 -16.27
CA GLY A 236 0.67 3.86 -15.76
C GLY A 236 -0.43 3.50 -14.75
N TYR A 237 -1.07 4.50 -14.15
CA TYR A 237 -2.17 4.34 -13.20
C TYR A 237 -3.55 4.59 -13.83
N LEU A 238 -3.59 5.00 -15.11
CA LEU A 238 -4.82 5.38 -15.83
C LEU A 238 -5.03 4.45 -17.04
N PRO A 239 -5.46 3.20 -16.82
CA PRO A 239 -5.65 2.22 -17.89
C PRO A 239 -6.70 2.65 -18.93
N ASP A 240 -7.76 3.36 -18.50
CA ASP A 240 -8.82 3.86 -19.40
C ASP A 240 -8.34 4.90 -20.40
N ILE A 241 -7.25 5.61 -20.07
CA ILE A 241 -6.58 6.57 -20.95
C ILE A 241 -5.45 5.89 -21.71
N SER A 242 -4.56 5.16 -21.03
CA SER A 242 -3.36 4.57 -21.64
C SER A 242 -3.66 3.41 -22.61
N ASN A 243 -4.78 2.70 -22.44
CA ASN A 243 -5.22 1.64 -23.35
C ASN A 243 -6.24 2.14 -24.40
N ASN A 244 -6.66 3.40 -24.36
CA ASN A 244 -7.60 3.97 -25.32
C ASN A 244 -6.86 4.67 -26.48
N ALA A 245 -6.96 4.10 -27.68
CA ALA A 245 -6.26 4.59 -28.87
C ALA A 245 -6.62 6.04 -29.26
N GLU A 246 -7.87 6.48 -29.01
CA GLU A 246 -8.28 7.86 -29.27
C GLU A 246 -7.71 8.83 -28.22
N ALA A 247 -7.67 8.41 -26.95
CA ALA A 247 -7.05 9.18 -25.88
C ALA A 247 -5.53 9.33 -26.10
N VAL A 248 -4.83 8.24 -26.46
CA VAL A 248 -3.42 8.29 -26.84
C VAL A 248 -3.20 9.21 -28.05
N SER A 249 -4.07 9.15 -29.07
CA SER A 249 -3.99 10.07 -30.22
C SER A 249 -4.17 11.53 -29.81
N LYS A 250 -5.06 11.82 -28.85
CA LYS A 250 -5.27 13.17 -28.32
C LYS A 250 -4.09 13.65 -27.48
N LEU A 251 -3.41 12.78 -26.74
CA LEU A 251 -2.15 13.09 -26.06
C LEU A 251 -1.04 13.42 -27.07
N THR A 252 -0.94 12.67 -28.17
CA THR A 252 0.02 12.99 -29.25
C THR A 252 -0.25 14.38 -29.83
N GLN A 253 -1.51 14.70 -30.13
CA GLN A 253 -1.92 16.02 -30.62
C GLN A 253 -1.61 17.13 -29.59
N LEU A 254 -1.79 16.87 -28.29
CA LEU A 254 -1.44 17.79 -27.21
C LEU A 254 0.07 18.09 -27.21
N ILE A 255 0.91 17.06 -27.27
CA ILE A 255 2.37 17.21 -27.32
C ILE A 255 2.80 18.01 -28.57
N GLU A 256 2.18 17.74 -29.72
CA GLU A 256 2.47 18.46 -30.97
C GLU A 256 2.01 19.93 -30.94
N ALA A 257 0.89 20.21 -30.28
CA ALA A 257 0.31 21.56 -30.16
C ALA A 257 1.08 22.46 -29.18
N PHE A 258 1.82 21.88 -28.23
CA PHE A 258 2.63 22.59 -27.24
C PHE A 258 4.12 22.20 -27.35
N PRO A 259 4.80 22.55 -28.47
CA PRO A 259 6.16 22.11 -28.73
C PRO A 259 7.23 22.73 -27.80
N ASP A 260 6.87 23.76 -27.04
CA ASP A 260 7.72 24.44 -26.07
C ASP A 260 7.50 23.94 -24.63
N ALA A 261 6.50 23.07 -24.42
CA ALA A 261 6.26 22.44 -23.13
C ALA A 261 7.33 21.35 -22.84
N GLU A 262 7.75 21.27 -21.59
CA GLU A 262 8.59 20.18 -21.11
C GLU A 262 7.76 18.90 -21.01
N VAL A 263 8.14 17.84 -21.73
CA VAL A 263 7.46 16.54 -21.66
C VAL A 263 8.24 15.63 -20.71
N VAL A 264 7.57 15.07 -19.71
CA VAL A 264 8.13 14.11 -18.76
C VAL A 264 7.32 12.81 -18.81
N GLY A 265 8.01 11.67 -18.78
CA GLY A 265 7.38 10.36 -18.90
C GLY A 265 7.27 9.89 -20.36
N ASN A 266 6.61 8.74 -20.55
CA ASN A 266 6.57 8.05 -21.84
C ASN A 266 5.13 7.83 -22.28
N LEU A 267 4.86 8.06 -23.57
CA LEU A 267 3.58 7.73 -24.18
C LEU A 267 3.61 6.28 -24.69
N PRO A 268 2.61 5.43 -24.39
CA PRO A 268 2.56 4.06 -24.87
C PRO A 268 2.74 3.95 -26.41
N GLY A 269 3.62 3.07 -26.86
CA GLY A 269 3.90 2.87 -28.29
C GLY A 269 4.81 3.93 -28.94
N HIS A 270 5.23 4.95 -28.19
CA HIS A 270 6.21 5.94 -28.61
C HIS A 270 7.46 5.84 -27.71
N GLY A 271 8.66 5.97 -28.28
CA GLY A 271 9.92 5.96 -27.51
C GLY A 271 10.01 7.13 -26.53
N GLU A 272 11.03 7.13 -25.66
CA GLU A 272 11.23 8.20 -24.67
C GLU A 272 11.15 9.59 -25.32
N TYR A 273 10.18 10.42 -24.91
CA TYR A 273 10.11 11.83 -25.28
C TYR A 273 11.12 12.64 -24.46
N GLY A 274 12.40 12.23 -24.51
CA GLY A 274 13.49 12.96 -23.89
C GLY A 274 14.00 14.05 -24.83
N ARG A 275 13.51 15.29 -24.72
CA ARG A 275 14.39 16.42 -25.06
C ARG A 275 15.43 16.50 -23.96
N GLN A 276 16.70 16.35 -24.36
CA GLN A 276 17.86 16.63 -23.53
C GLN A 276 17.65 17.92 -22.74
N LEU A 277 17.62 17.78 -21.40
CA LEU A 277 17.95 18.85 -20.48
C LEU A 277 19.21 19.53 -21.03
N SER A 278 19.09 20.78 -21.48
CA SER A 278 20.29 21.60 -21.61
C SER A 278 20.89 21.69 -20.22
N ASP A 279 22.18 21.38 -20.09
CA ASP A 279 23.00 21.35 -18.86
C ASP A 279 23.08 22.71 -18.11
N GLN A 280 21.95 23.34 -17.83
CA GLN A 280 21.82 24.29 -16.74
C GLN A 280 21.20 23.52 -15.60
N ALA A 281 22.04 23.11 -14.66
CA ALA A 281 21.61 22.57 -13.39
C ALA A 281 20.57 23.54 -12.79
N VAL A 282 19.31 23.16 -12.87
CA VAL A 282 18.25 23.77 -12.07
C VAL A 282 18.58 23.37 -10.63
N ASP A 283 18.83 24.38 -9.82
CA ASP A 283 19.05 24.22 -8.39
C ASP A 283 17.82 23.54 -7.78
N LEU A 284 17.95 22.25 -7.43
CA LEU A 284 16.88 21.44 -6.86
C LEU A 284 16.41 21.98 -5.49
N ASP A 285 17.19 22.86 -4.85
CA ASP A 285 16.77 23.58 -3.64
C ASP A 285 15.86 24.79 -3.94
N ALA A 286 15.70 25.17 -5.22
CA ALA A 286 14.85 26.28 -5.65
C ALA A 286 13.42 25.85 -6.06
N ILE A 287 13.14 24.55 -6.19
CA ILE A 287 11.77 24.04 -6.34
C ILE A 287 11.23 23.73 -4.94
N LYS A 288 10.60 24.72 -4.30
CA LYS A 288 9.74 24.45 -3.15
C LYS A 288 8.45 23.76 -3.65
N PRO A 289 8.05 22.60 -3.09
CA PRO A 289 6.76 22.01 -3.43
C PRO A 289 5.64 22.99 -3.09
N VAL A 290 4.65 23.11 -3.99
CA VAL A 290 3.40 23.82 -3.71
C VAL A 290 2.73 23.13 -2.53
N TYR A 291 2.39 23.93 -1.51
CA TYR A 291 1.89 23.46 -0.23
C TYR A 291 0.49 22.84 -0.37
N VAL A 292 0.35 21.53 -0.15
CA VAL A 292 -0.84 21.02 0.55
C VAL A 292 -0.72 21.56 1.98
N ASP A 293 -1.45 22.64 2.30
CA ASP A 293 -1.32 23.25 3.62
C ASP A 293 -1.67 22.25 4.74
N GLU A 294 -1.14 22.48 5.94
CA GLU A 294 -1.32 21.55 7.06
C GLU A 294 -2.80 21.37 7.46
N ALA A 295 -3.68 22.33 7.14
CA ALA A 295 -5.11 22.23 7.39
C ALA A 295 -5.80 21.26 6.42
N ALA A 296 -5.43 21.26 5.14
CA ALA A 296 -5.96 20.34 4.14
C ALA A 296 -5.56 18.88 4.45
N LYS A 297 -4.32 18.64 4.88
CA LYS A 297 -3.88 17.30 5.32
C LYS A 297 -4.66 16.84 6.55
N LEU A 298 -4.79 17.72 7.53
CA LEU A 298 -5.50 17.40 8.77
C LEU A 298 -7.00 17.17 8.53
N ALA A 299 -7.61 17.93 7.61
CA ALA A 299 -8.99 17.76 7.20
C ALA A 299 -9.24 16.38 6.56
N ALA A 300 -8.38 15.96 5.63
CA ALA A 300 -8.47 14.64 5.01
C ALA A 300 -8.30 13.50 6.04
N GLU A 301 -7.40 13.66 7.02
CA GLU A 301 -7.25 12.67 8.10
C GLU A 301 -8.49 12.58 9.01
N ILE A 302 -9.14 13.72 9.32
CA ILE A 302 -10.36 13.76 10.15
C ILE A 302 -11.54 13.16 9.41
N ASP A 303 -11.70 13.49 8.12
CA ASP A 303 -12.78 13.01 7.27
C ASP A 303 -12.70 11.47 7.09
N ARG A 304 -11.51 10.97 6.74
CA ARG A 304 -11.26 9.52 6.66
C ARG A 304 -11.53 8.81 7.98
N PHE A 305 -11.09 9.39 9.10
CA PHE A 305 -11.39 8.83 10.42
C PHE A 305 -12.89 8.79 10.71
N SER A 306 -13.64 9.80 10.26
CA SER A 306 -15.10 9.82 10.40
C SER A 306 -15.78 8.71 9.60
N SER A 307 -15.34 8.49 8.36
CA SER A 307 -15.82 7.39 7.51
C SER A 307 -15.52 6.02 8.11
N ASP A 308 -14.32 5.83 8.67
CA ASP A 308 -13.89 4.55 9.24
C ASP A 308 -14.58 4.26 10.60
N PHE A 309 -14.87 5.30 11.38
CA PHE A 309 -15.44 5.16 12.72
C PHE A 309 -16.93 4.81 12.71
N ASP A 310 -17.73 5.50 11.90
CA ASP A 310 -19.14 5.17 11.67
C ASP A 310 -19.49 5.28 10.18
N PRO A 311 -19.27 4.21 9.40
CA PRO A 311 -19.51 4.22 7.96
C PRO A 311 -20.97 4.46 7.57
N TYR A 312 -21.92 4.13 8.46
CA TYR A 312 -23.35 4.27 8.18
C TYR A 312 -23.81 5.71 8.42
N GLU A 313 -23.46 6.30 9.57
CA GLU A 313 -23.75 7.71 9.84
C GLU A 313 -23.01 8.64 8.86
N TYR A 314 -21.76 8.32 8.50
CA TYR A 314 -21.00 9.08 7.52
C TYR A 314 -21.69 9.10 6.15
N LYS A 315 -22.18 7.95 5.67
CA LYS A 315 -22.90 7.85 4.40
C LYS A 315 -24.24 8.60 4.39
N ASP A 316 -24.89 8.72 5.55
CA ASP A 316 -26.16 9.46 5.69
C ASP A 316 -25.96 10.97 5.84
N THR A 317 -24.75 11.42 6.19
CA THR A 317 -24.45 12.83 6.50
C THR A 317 -23.48 13.51 5.54
N VAL A 318 -22.72 12.74 4.76
CA VAL A 318 -21.71 13.24 3.82
C VAL A 318 -22.04 12.79 2.39
N ASP A 319 -22.56 13.73 1.61
CA ASP A 319 -22.91 13.49 0.19
C ASP A 319 -21.69 13.52 -0.74
N ASN A 320 -20.70 14.36 -0.43
CA ASN A 320 -19.46 14.52 -1.20
C ASN A 320 -18.28 14.74 -0.26
N TRP A 321 -17.35 13.78 -0.25
CA TRP A 321 -16.19 13.77 0.63
C TRP A 321 -15.19 14.89 0.30
N GLU A 322 -15.04 15.29 -0.97
CA GLU A 322 -14.14 16.37 -1.37
C GLU A 322 -14.63 17.73 -0.82
N VAL A 323 -15.94 17.97 -0.91
CA VAL A 323 -16.59 19.15 -0.34
C VAL A 323 -16.51 19.13 1.19
N GLN A 324 -16.69 17.97 1.80
CA GLN A 324 -16.56 17.78 3.25
C GLN A 324 -15.13 18.10 3.72
N VAL A 325 -14.11 17.58 3.06
CA VAL A 325 -12.69 17.87 3.35
C VAL A 325 -12.37 19.35 3.17
N GLN A 326 -12.91 20.01 2.14
CA GLN A 326 -12.73 21.45 1.95
C GLN A 326 -13.38 22.28 3.06
N ASN A 327 -14.58 21.90 3.51
CA ASN A 327 -15.26 22.55 4.62
C ASN A 327 -14.48 22.40 5.93
N ILE A 328 -14.02 21.18 6.23
CA ILE A 328 -13.18 20.91 7.40
C ILE A 328 -11.88 21.71 7.33
N ALA A 329 -11.23 21.78 6.16
CA ALA A 329 -10.00 22.54 5.98
C ALA A 329 -10.24 24.05 6.15
N ALA A 330 -11.33 24.60 5.62
CA ALA A 330 -11.70 26.00 5.81
C ALA A 330 -11.99 26.34 7.29
N ASP A 331 -12.65 25.44 8.00
CA ASP A 331 -12.91 25.59 9.43
C ASP A 331 -11.64 25.50 10.28
N ILE A 332 -10.70 24.62 9.91
CA ILE A 332 -9.38 24.56 10.55
C ILE A 332 -8.60 25.86 10.31
N ARG A 333 -8.55 26.35 9.07
CA ARG A 333 -7.86 27.61 8.69
C ARG A 333 -8.43 28.83 9.41
N SER A 334 -9.74 28.89 9.57
CA SER A 334 -10.44 29.98 10.26
C SER A 334 -10.44 29.84 11.79
N GLY A 335 -9.92 28.72 12.31
CA GLY A 335 -9.88 28.43 13.75
C GLY A 335 -11.20 27.90 14.32
N ASN A 336 -12.19 27.64 13.47
CA ASN A 336 -13.51 27.07 13.80
C ASN A 336 -13.46 25.54 13.97
N SER A 337 -12.42 25.01 14.63
CA SER A 337 -12.23 23.55 14.81
C SER A 337 -12.98 22.95 16.01
N MET A 338 -13.90 23.68 16.63
CA MET A 338 -14.53 23.28 17.90
C MET A 338 -15.41 22.05 17.74
N ASP A 339 -16.17 21.96 16.65
CA ASP A 339 -17.09 20.85 16.40
C ASP A 339 -16.33 19.54 16.15
N TYR A 340 -15.21 19.59 15.41
CA TYR A 340 -14.34 18.43 15.22
C TYR A 340 -13.64 18.01 16.51
N LYS A 341 -13.22 18.97 17.35
CA LYS A 341 -12.66 18.66 18.68
C LYS A 341 -13.69 18.00 19.60
N LYS A 342 -14.95 18.43 19.51
CA LYS A 342 -16.04 17.81 20.26
C LYS A 342 -16.30 16.39 19.76
N TYR A 343 -16.45 16.20 18.45
CA TYR A 343 -16.62 14.88 17.83
C TYR A 343 -15.52 13.90 18.26
N LEU A 344 -14.24 14.27 18.08
CA LEU A 344 -13.12 13.41 18.47
C LEU A 344 -13.07 13.17 19.99
N GLY A 345 -13.50 14.15 20.79
CA GLY A 345 -13.62 14.01 22.24
C GLY A 345 -14.73 13.04 22.66
N ASP A 346 -15.85 13.04 21.96
CA ASP A 346 -16.94 12.09 22.17
C ASP A 346 -16.47 10.66 21.84
N VAL A 347 -15.75 10.48 20.71
CA VAL A 347 -15.11 9.21 20.34
C VAL A 347 -14.15 8.69 21.40
N LEU A 348 -13.31 9.56 22.00
CA LEU A 348 -12.43 9.18 23.11
C LEU A 348 -13.17 8.66 24.35
N SER A 349 -14.39 9.13 24.58
CA SER A 349 -15.17 8.81 25.78
C SER A 349 -16.12 7.62 25.59
N GLN A 350 -16.55 7.35 24.36
CA GLN A 350 -17.60 6.38 24.03
C GLN A 350 -17.08 5.14 23.30
N SER A 351 -15.90 5.20 22.67
CA SER A 351 -15.34 4.06 21.94
C SER A 351 -14.60 3.09 22.86
N ASP A 352 -15.01 1.82 22.83
CA ASP A 352 -14.28 0.72 23.49
C ASP A 352 -13.10 0.19 22.63
N ASN A 353 -13.02 0.61 21.36
CA ASN A 353 -11.91 0.26 20.47
C ASN A 353 -10.70 1.16 20.74
N ILE A 354 -9.62 0.53 21.21
CA ILE A 354 -8.36 1.20 21.58
C ILE A 354 -7.67 1.92 20.42
N GLU A 355 -7.85 1.44 19.19
CA GLU A 355 -7.26 2.04 17.99
C GLU A 355 -7.98 3.34 17.61
N ASN A 356 -9.32 3.33 17.68
CA ASN A 356 -10.15 4.52 17.47
C ASN A 356 -9.85 5.59 18.53
N VAL A 357 -9.70 5.18 19.80
CA VAL A 357 -9.29 6.08 20.90
C VAL A 357 -7.91 6.67 20.65
N ARG A 358 -6.94 5.85 20.22
CA ARG A 358 -5.57 6.32 19.92
C ARG A 358 -5.56 7.33 18.78
N LYS A 359 -6.27 7.03 17.68
CA LYS A 359 -6.31 7.89 16.50
C LYS A 359 -7.07 9.19 16.76
N ALA A 360 -8.18 9.14 17.51
CA ALA A 360 -8.89 10.35 17.94
C ALA A 360 -8.03 11.27 18.83
N ALA A 361 -7.24 10.70 19.76
CA ALA A 361 -6.31 11.46 20.60
C ALA A 361 -5.20 12.14 19.76
N GLU A 362 -4.64 11.43 18.79
CA GLU A 362 -3.64 11.97 17.86
C GLU A 362 -4.19 13.15 17.06
N LEU A 363 -5.39 13.01 16.47
CA LEU A 363 -6.03 14.06 15.68
C LEU A 363 -6.38 15.30 16.53
N LEU A 364 -6.78 15.09 17.79
CA LEU A 364 -7.00 16.19 18.74
C LEU A 364 -5.73 16.98 19.06
N ILE A 365 -4.59 16.30 19.22
CA ILE A 365 -3.29 16.95 19.43
C ILE A 365 -2.92 17.77 18.19
N LYS A 366 -3.03 17.18 16.98
CA LYS A 366 -2.75 17.88 15.72
C LYS A 366 -3.65 19.13 15.54
N LEU A 367 -4.94 19.04 15.85
CA LEU A 367 -5.88 20.17 15.82
C LEU A 367 -5.63 21.24 16.89
N ALA A 368 -4.99 20.89 18.01
CA ALA A 368 -4.62 21.83 19.06
C ALA A 368 -3.30 22.55 18.75
N GLU A 369 -2.38 21.86 18.08
CA GLU A 369 -1.07 22.39 17.69
C GLU A 369 -1.11 23.20 16.39
N TYR A 370 -2.14 23.01 15.56
CA TYR A 370 -2.32 23.76 14.31
C TYR A 370 -2.34 25.27 14.56
N LYS A 371 -1.48 25.99 13.82
CA LYS A 371 -1.43 27.46 13.78
C LYS A 371 -1.78 27.93 12.38
N PRO A 372 -2.81 28.77 12.19
CA PRO A 372 -3.20 29.22 10.86
C PRO A 372 -2.08 30.04 10.21
N LEU A 373 -1.81 29.77 8.94
CA LEU A 373 -0.71 30.39 8.16
C LEU A 373 -0.73 31.93 8.21
N ALA A 374 -1.90 32.56 8.23
CA ALA A 374 -2.04 34.01 8.36
C ALA A 374 -1.38 34.58 9.63
N LYS A 375 -1.38 33.82 10.74
CA LYS A 375 -0.69 34.22 11.98
C LYS A 375 0.82 33.98 11.91
N VAL A 376 1.28 33.08 11.04
CA VAL A 376 2.71 32.81 10.86
C VAL A 376 3.33 33.87 9.97
N GLU A 377 2.68 34.24 8.86
CA GLU A 377 3.10 35.35 8.00
C GLU A 377 3.06 36.70 8.72
N GLU A 378 2.02 37.00 9.51
CA GLU A 378 1.93 38.25 10.28
C GLU A 378 3.07 38.35 11.33
N LEU A 379 3.43 37.22 11.96
CA LEU A 379 4.57 37.14 12.88
C LEU A 379 5.93 37.22 12.16
N GLU A 380 6.03 36.70 10.94
CA GLU A 380 7.24 36.77 10.11
C GLU A 380 7.44 38.15 9.52
N GLU A 381 6.38 38.84 9.09
CA GLU A 381 6.39 40.24 8.67
C GLU A 381 6.71 41.17 9.84
N GLU A 382 6.16 40.94 11.03
CA GLU A 382 6.57 41.67 12.24
C GLU A 382 8.06 41.45 12.56
N ASN A 383 8.57 40.24 12.38
CA ASN A 383 9.99 39.92 12.57
C ASN A 383 10.88 40.59 11.51
N LEU A 384 10.47 40.56 10.24
CA LEU A 384 11.18 41.17 9.12
C LEU A 384 11.21 42.70 9.25
N ASN A 385 10.10 43.31 9.67
CA ASN A 385 10.02 44.74 9.95
C ASN A 385 10.87 45.15 11.17
N GLN A 386 11.02 44.27 12.17
CA GLN A 386 11.98 44.48 13.26
C GLN A 386 13.43 44.39 12.76
N ILE A 387 13.75 43.42 11.89
CA ILE A 387 15.10 43.24 11.31
C ILE A 387 15.49 44.40 10.37
N ASP A 388 14.55 44.94 9.61
CA ASP A 388 14.83 46.03 8.67
C ASP A 388 15.06 47.38 9.40
N ASN A 389 14.43 47.57 10.57
CA ASN A 389 14.77 48.64 11.51
C ASN A 389 16.16 48.47 12.16
N TYR A 390 16.69 47.24 12.24
CA TYR A 390 18.08 46.97 12.64
C TYR A 390 19.09 47.20 11.49
N LEU A 391 18.68 47.05 10.23
CA LEU A 391 19.53 47.20 9.04
C LEU A 391 19.59 48.63 8.49
N SER A 392 18.56 49.45 8.70
CA SER A 392 18.46 50.83 8.19
C SER A 392 19.16 51.90 9.04
N ASN A 393 19.64 51.58 10.24
CA ASN A 393 20.43 52.53 11.03
C ASN A 393 21.91 52.51 10.62
N THR A 394 22.25 53.50 9.78
CA THR A 394 23.60 53.92 9.37
C THR A 394 24.65 53.74 10.46
N VAL A 395 25.74 53.05 10.10
CA VAL A 395 26.92 52.71 10.92
C VAL A 395 27.37 53.83 11.88
N PRO A 396 27.50 53.52 13.19
CA PRO A 396 28.60 54.03 13.99
C PRO A 396 29.61 52.93 14.32
N LYS A 397 30.85 53.41 14.38
CA LYS A 397 32.17 52.76 14.44
C LYS A 397 32.24 51.47 15.27
N ALA A 398 32.86 50.46 14.67
CA ALA A 398 33.19 49.14 15.22
C ALA A 398 33.94 49.13 16.57
N GLU A 399 34.42 50.30 17.04
CA GLU A 399 35.04 50.48 18.35
C GLU A 399 34.01 50.43 19.49
N GLU A 400 32.82 51.01 19.30
CA GLU A 400 31.76 51.03 20.33
C GLU A 400 31.18 49.62 20.55
N ARG A 401 31.08 48.81 19.48
CA ARG A 401 30.69 47.39 19.56
C ARG A 401 31.74 46.51 20.25
N LYS A 402 33.03 46.87 20.19
CA LYS A 402 34.08 46.18 20.94
C LYS A 402 34.05 46.56 22.41
N GLU A 403 33.78 47.82 22.74
CA GLU A 403 33.64 48.27 24.13
C GLU A 403 32.43 47.63 24.82
N ILE A 404 31.27 47.57 24.16
CA ILE A 404 30.09 46.91 24.72
C ILE A 404 30.34 45.42 24.93
N ARG A 405 30.97 44.74 23.97
CA ARG A 405 31.31 43.31 24.08
C ARG A 405 32.30 43.03 25.21
N ASN A 406 33.31 43.89 25.37
CA ASN A 406 34.30 43.74 26.44
C ASN A 406 33.68 44.02 27.82
N ALA A 407 32.77 45.00 27.93
CA ALA A 407 32.04 45.28 29.17
C ALA A 407 31.07 44.15 29.55
N GLU A 408 30.45 43.49 28.56
CA GLU A 408 29.59 42.32 28.77
C GLU A 408 30.40 41.12 29.30
N LEU A 409 31.58 40.88 28.70
CA LEU A 409 32.49 39.80 29.11
C LEU A 409 33.04 40.01 30.53
N GLU A 410 33.40 41.25 30.88
CA GLU A 410 33.82 41.58 32.25
C GLU A 410 32.70 41.36 33.27
N ARG A 411 31.44 41.69 32.94
CA ARG A 411 30.28 41.42 33.82
C ARG A 411 30.07 39.93 34.04
N ILE A 412 30.18 39.13 32.98
CA ILE A 412 30.03 37.66 33.06
C ILE A 412 31.14 37.05 33.92
N GLU A 413 32.39 37.48 33.75
CA GLU A 413 33.51 37.03 34.59
C GLU A 413 33.33 37.44 36.05
N GLU A 414 32.81 38.64 36.32
CA GLU A 414 32.56 39.12 37.68
C GLU A 414 31.42 38.34 38.37
N GLU A 415 30.37 37.99 37.63
CA GLU A 415 29.30 37.10 38.11
C GLU A 415 29.80 35.67 38.38
N GLU A 416 30.61 35.10 37.50
CA GLU A 416 31.25 33.81 37.69
C GLU A 416 32.16 33.81 38.93
N ARG A 417 32.91 34.90 39.15
CA ARG A 417 33.76 35.07 40.34
C ARG A 417 32.91 35.15 41.63
N LYS A 418 31.77 35.84 41.58
CA LYS A 418 30.78 35.90 42.68
C LYS A 418 30.10 34.55 42.94
N ARG A 419 29.84 33.76 41.89
CA ARG A 419 29.30 32.39 41.99
C ARG A 419 30.30 31.40 42.58
N ARG A 420 31.58 31.51 42.22
CA ARG A 420 32.66 30.70 42.82
C ARG A 420 32.91 31.02 44.30
N TYR A 421 32.63 32.26 44.72
CA TYR A 421 32.77 32.68 46.13
C TYR A 421 31.58 32.24 47.01
N LYS A 422 30.37 32.09 46.46
CA LYS A 422 29.20 31.50 47.15
C LYS A 422 29.13 29.99 46.87
N GLY A 423 29.96 29.22 47.58
CA GLY A 423 30.04 27.75 47.41
C GLY A 423 28.67 27.05 47.35
N ARG A 424 28.48 26.18 46.35
CA ARG A 424 27.25 25.37 46.20
C ARG A 424 27.15 24.34 47.34
N PRO A 425 25.97 24.15 47.96
CA PRO A 425 25.79 23.12 48.98
C PRO A 425 25.91 21.71 48.38
N SER A 426 26.49 20.79 49.15
CA SER A 426 26.86 19.46 48.66
C SER A 426 25.64 18.60 48.32
N LEU A 427 25.85 17.64 47.41
CA LEU A 427 24.86 16.62 47.00
C LEU A 427 24.14 15.94 48.17
N ARG A 428 24.79 15.82 49.32
CA ARG A 428 24.22 15.23 50.54
C ARG A 428 23.10 16.11 51.15
N ALA A 429 23.23 17.44 51.06
CA ALA A 429 22.19 18.36 51.53
C ALA A 429 20.96 18.31 50.61
N ARG A 430 21.17 18.24 49.29
CA ARG A 430 20.09 18.16 48.29
C ARG A 430 19.31 16.84 48.36
N LEU A 431 19.99 15.74 48.72
CA LEU A 431 19.35 14.44 48.93
C LEU A 431 18.54 14.37 50.24
N ALA A 432 18.95 15.10 51.28
CA ALA A 432 18.20 15.17 52.54
C ALA A 432 16.88 15.93 52.37
N GLU A 433 16.91 17.04 51.63
CA GLU A 433 15.73 17.86 51.30
C GLU A 433 14.71 17.06 50.47
N LYS A 434 15.19 16.29 49.47
CA LYS A 434 14.32 15.44 48.64
C LYS A 434 13.72 14.26 49.42
N LYS A 435 14.40 13.76 50.47
CA LYS A 435 13.85 12.71 51.36
C LYS A 435 12.81 13.23 52.33
N ALA A 436 12.91 14.48 52.79
CA ALA A 436 11.92 15.09 53.68
C ALA A 436 10.55 15.27 52.98
N ILE A 437 10.56 15.68 51.71
CA ILE A 437 9.34 15.90 50.90
C ILE A 437 8.57 14.59 50.63
N VAL A 438 9.28 13.46 50.55
CA VAL A 438 8.66 12.14 50.31
C VAL A 438 8.07 11.55 51.60
N ALA A 439 8.64 11.88 52.77
CA ALA A 439 8.11 11.44 54.07
C ALA A 439 6.80 12.14 54.46
N GLU A 440 6.57 13.37 53.97
CA GLU A 440 5.38 14.17 54.29
C GLU A 440 4.13 13.76 53.48
N ARG A 441 4.29 13.02 52.37
CA ARG A 441 3.17 12.54 51.52
C ARG A 441 2.67 11.12 51.88
N GLY A 442 3.21 10.51 52.93
CA GLY A 442 3.01 9.10 53.28
C GLY A 442 2.09 8.80 54.46
N THR A 443 1.16 9.69 54.85
CA THR A 443 0.24 9.44 55.98
C THR A 443 -1.20 9.88 55.69
N VAL A 444 -2.09 8.91 55.45
CA VAL A 444 -3.53 9.03 55.71
C VAL A 444 -3.90 7.88 56.68
N PRO A 445 -4.46 8.16 57.87
CA PRO A 445 -4.86 7.13 58.84
C PRO A 445 -6.32 6.66 58.64
N GLN A 446 -6.55 5.34 58.77
CA GLN A 446 -7.87 4.70 58.93
C GLN A 446 -8.37 4.76 60.39
N PRO A 447 -9.69 4.62 60.62
CA PRO A 447 -10.20 3.64 61.59
C PRO A 447 -11.55 2.98 61.15
N GLU A 448 -12.02 1.81 61.58
CA GLU A 448 -11.57 0.70 62.43
C GLU A 448 -12.58 -0.48 62.27
N LYS A 449 -12.06 -1.73 62.27
CA LYS A 449 -12.54 -2.99 62.93
C LYS A 449 -14.05 -3.35 62.84
N GLN A 450 -14.44 -4.59 62.47
CA GLN A 450 -14.16 -5.82 63.22
C GLN A 450 -14.16 -7.10 62.34
N ARG A 451 -13.16 -7.94 62.61
CA ARG A 451 -12.97 -9.34 62.18
C ARG A 451 -14.02 -10.28 62.78
N LYS A 452 -14.26 -11.42 62.10
CA LYS A 452 -14.34 -12.83 62.60
C LYS A 452 -15.25 -13.64 61.65
N VAL A 453 -15.01 -14.88 61.19
CA VAL A 453 -14.11 -16.00 61.52
C VAL A 453 -14.02 -16.86 60.25
N GLN A 454 -12.84 -17.40 59.92
CA GLN A 454 -12.73 -18.61 59.10
C GLN A 454 -12.91 -19.83 60.00
N ARG A 455 -13.65 -20.82 59.45
CA ARG A 455 -13.89 -22.20 59.92
C ARG A 455 -15.15 -22.39 60.74
N GLU A 456 -16.12 -23.07 60.13
CA GLU A 456 -16.49 -24.43 60.54
C GLU A 456 -17.43 -25.09 59.51
N VAL A 457 -17.14 -26.36 59.22
CA VAL A 457 -18.11 -27.44 58.91
C VAL A 457 -18.88 -27.30 57.59
N LEU A 458 -18.42 -27.92 56.50
CA LEU A 458 -18.64 -29.35 56.20
C LEU A 458 -20.14 -29.70 56.21
N ALA A 459 -20.82 -29.49 55.09
CA ALA A 459 -21.99 -30.30 54.70
C ALA A 459 -22.41 -29.98 53.26
N SER A 460 -22.63 -31.05 52.49
CA SER A 460 -23.59 -31.17 51.38
C SER A 460 -23.38 -30.18 50.21
N GLN A 461 -22.80 -30.55 49.06
CA GLN A 461 -23.24 -31.64 48.17
C GLN A 461 -24.77 -31.65 48.03
N ILE A 462 -25.26 -31.83 46.80
CA ILE A 462 -26.65 -32.18 46.43
C ILE A 462 -27.45 -31.00 45.85
N GLU A 463 -27.63 -31.10 44.53
CA GLU A 463 -28.87 -30.92 43.73
C GLU A 463 -29.66 -29.62 43.96
N VAL A 464 -30.01 -28.88 42.91
CA VAL A 464 -30.85 -29.29 41.77
C VAL A 464 -30.48 -28.47 40.53
#